data_AF-A0A3B8W4R7-F1
#
_entry.id   AF-A0A3B8W4R7-F1
#
_cell.length_a   1.000
_cell.length_b   1.000
_cell.length_c   1.000
_cell.angle_alpha   90.00
_cell.angle_beta   90.00
_cell.angle_gamma   90.00
#
_symmetry.space_group_name_H-M   'P 1'
#
loop_
_entity.id
_entity.type
_entity.pdbx_description
1 polymer ?
#
loop_
_entity_poly.entity_id
_entity_poly.type
_entity_poly.pdbx_seq_one_letter_code
_entity_poly.pdbx_strand_id
1 'polypeptide(L)' 'MHYVYLLRCSDGSIYTGCTNDIDDRLKRHQAGYIEYTSRRLPVELVFYAAIADQSKAYAFEKYLKSGSGAAFRNKHLI' A
#
# COMPACT_ATOMS: atom_id res chain seq x y z
N MET A 1 -8.70 9.78 -10.12
CA MET A 1 -7.61 9.87 -9.14
C MET A 1 -7.28 8.46 -8.67
N HIS A 2 -6.01 8.09 -8.62
CA HIS A 2 -5.54 6.80 -8.13
C HIS A 2 -4.68 7.01 -6.89
N TYR A 3 -4.81 6.13 -5.92
CA TYR A 3 -4.08 6.15 -4.65
C TYR A 3 -3.14 4.98 -4.60
N VAL A 4 -1.84 5.26 -4.45
CA VAL A 4 -0.84 4.24 -4.12
C VAL A 4 -0.65 4.27 -2.61
N TYR A 5 -0.74 3.13 -1.95
CA TYR A 5 -0.73 3.04 -0.49
C TYR A 5 0.23 1.96 0.02
N LEU A 6 0.72 2.19 1.23
CA LEU A 6 1.57 1.29 2.00
C LEU A 6 0.86 0.97 3.31
N LEU A 7 0.67 -0.31 3.59
CA LEU A 7 0.15 -0.78 4.87
C LEU A 7 1.24 -1.52 5.63
N ARG A 8 1.39 -1.24 6.92
CA ARG A 8 2.21 -2.00 7.83
C ARG A 8 1.35 -3.06 8.50
N CYS A 9 1.73 -4.32 8.33
CA CYS A 9 1.09 -5.46 8.97
C CYS A 9 1.65 -5.69 10.38
N SER A 10 0.96 -6.49 11.18
CA SER A 10 1.39 -6.81 12.56
C SER A 10 2.73 -7.56 12.64
N ASP A 11 3.13 -8.29 11.60
CA ASP A 11 4.46 -8.93 11.51
C ASP A 11 5.58 -7.97 11.08
N GLY A 12 5.26 -6.68 10.87
CA GLY A 12 6.19 -5.67 10.37
C GLY A 12 6.38 -5.70 8.85
N SER A 13 5.73 -6.63 8.13
CA SER A 13 5.74 -6.62 6.68
C SER A 13 4.99 -5.42 6.11
N ILE A 14 5.41 -5.00 4.92
CA ILE A 14 4.83 -3.85 4.22
C ILE A 14 4.07 -4.34 2.99
N TYR A 15 2.75 -4.13 3.00
CA TYR A 15 1.90 -4.34 1.84
C TYR A 15 1.88 -3.08 0.98
N THR A 16 1.96 -3.23 -0.34
CA THR A 16 1.90 -2.13 -1.29
C THR A 16 0.85 -2.40 -2.33
N GLY A 17 -0.05 -1.43 -2.54
CA GLY A 17 -1.09 -1.54 -3.53
C GLY A 17 -1.48 -0.20 -4.12
N CYS A 18 -2.31 -0.26 -5.16
CA CYS A 18 -2.96 0.89 -5.75
C CYS A 18 -4.48 0.67 -5.75
N THR A 19 -5.26 1.75 -5.68
CA THR A 19 -6.74 1.72 -5.69
C THR A 19 -7.27 3.07 -6.14
N ASN A 20 -8.53 3.14 -6.57
CA ASN A 20 -9.23 4.41 -6.80
C ASN A 20 -9.93 4.95 -5.54
N ASP A 21 -10.18 4.06 -4.57
CA ASP A 21 -10.86 4.38 -3.32
C ASP A 21 -10.07 3.78 -2.16
N ILE A 22 -9.35 4.63 -1.42
CA ILE A 22 -8.49 4.18 -0.32
C ILE A 22 -9.28 3.85 0.94
N ASP A 23 -10.37 4.57 1.21
CA ASP A 23 -11.22 4.37 2.40
C ASP A 23 -11.89 2.98 2.38
N ASP A 24 -12.57 2.65 1.28
CA ASP A 24 -13.17 1.33 1.07
C ASP A 24 -12.10 0.23 1.11
N ARG A 25 -10.95 0.47 0.49
CA ARG A 25 -9.84 -0.49 0.47
C ARG A 25 -9.31 -0.77 1.87
N LEU A 26 -9.12 0.27 2.69
CA LEU A 26 -8.65 0.13 4.06
C LEU A 26 -9.65 -0.63 4.94
N LYS A 27 -10.96 -0.33 4.81
CA LYS A 27 -12.03 -1.08 5.47
C LYS A 27 -11.99 -2.55 5.11
N ARG A 28 -11.81 -2.88 3.82
CA ARG A 28 -11.69 -4.28 3.36
C ARG A 28 -10.49 -5.00 3.95
N HIS A 29 -9.35 -4.31 4.05
CA HIS A 29 -8.16 -4.86 4.68
C HIS A 29 -8.39 -5.13 6.17
N GLN A 30 -8.95 -4.17 6.91
CA GLN A 30 -9.25 -4.30 8.34
C GLN A 30 -10.29 -5.40 8.63
N ALA A 31 -11.29 -5.54 7.76
CA ALA A 31 -12.29 -6.61 7.86
C ALA A 31 -11.78 -8.00 7.41
N GLY A 32 -10.52 -8.11 6.98
CA GLY A 32 -9.90 -9.39 6.65
C GLY A 32 -10.33 -9.99 5.31
N TYR A 33 -10.88 -9.20 4.39
CA TYR A 33 -11.28 -9.69 3.06
C TYR A 33 -10.10 -9.97 2.13
N ILE A 34 -8.90 -9.48 2.46
CA ILE A 34 -7.69 -9.71 1.67
C ILE A 34 -6.85 -10.78 2.35
N GLU A 35 -6.73 -11.95 1.73
CA GLU A 35 -6.06 -13.14 2.28
C GLU A 35 -4.65 -12.84 2.85
N TYR A 36 -3.87 -12.01 2.15
CA TYR A 36 -2.53 -11.67 2.58
C TYR A 36 -2.51 -10.88 3.91
N THR A 37 -3.36 -9.87 4.02
CA THR A 37 -3.39 -8.99 5.21
C THR A 37 -4.29 -9.53 6.31
N SER A 38 -5.27 -10.37 6.00
CA SER A 38 -6.21 -10.94 6.98
C SER A 38 -5.51 -11.78 8.03
N ARG A 39 -4.46 -12.50 7.63
CA ARG A 39 -3.59 -13.29 8.51
C ARG A 39 -2.57 -12.44 9.30
N ARG A 40 -2.51 -11.13 9.04
CA ARG A 40 -1.50 -10.19 9.55
C ARG A 40 -2.10 -8.90 10.11
N LEU A 41 -3.33 -9.01 10.61
CA LEU A 41 -4.02 -7.93 11.29
C LEU A 41 -3.43 -7.70 12.70
N PRO A 42 -3.55 -6.47 13.26
CA PRO A 42 -4.06 -5.26 12.60
C PRO A 42 -3.10 -4.77 11.50
N VAL A 43 -3.66 -4.07 10.50
CA VAL A 43 -2.87 -3.34 9.50
C VAL A 43 -3.04 -1.85 9.68
N GLU A 44 -1.95 -1.11 9.55
CA GLU A 44 -1.90 0.34 9.71
C GLU A 44 -1.54 1.00 8.38
N LEU A 45 -2.28 2.05 8.01
CA LEU A 45 -1.94 2.87 6.85
C LEU A 45 -0.76 3.77 7.22
N VAL A 46 0.41 3.50 6.65
CA VAL A 46 1.64 4.26 6.95
C VAL A 46 1.91 5.35 5.92
N PHE A 47 1.49 5.15 4.67
CA PHE A 47 1.65 6.16 3.63
C PHE A 47 0.62 5.98 2.52
N TYR A 48 0.20 7.09 1.91
CA TYR A 48 -0.51 7.08 0.64
C TYR A 48 -0.12 8.28 -0.23
N ALA A 49 -0.18 8.10 -1.55
CA ALA A 49 0.01 9.14 -2.54
C ALA A 49 -1.16 9.16 -3.52
N ALA A 50 -1.76 10.34 -3.71
CA ALA A 50 -2.80 10.58 -4.70
C ALA A 50 -2.18 11.04 -6.03
N ILE A 51 -2.42 10.29 -7.10
CA ILE A 51 -1.87 10.52 -8.42
C ILE A 51 -3.04 10.57 -9.41
N ALA A 52 -3.16 11.68 -10.16
CA ALA A 52 -4.26 11.86 -11.11
C ALA A 52 -4.17 10.87 -12.28
N ASP A 53 -2.96 10.62 -12.76
CA ASP A 53 -2.69 9.76 -13.90
C ASP A 53 -2.55 8.29 -13.48
N GLN A 54 -3.37 7.44 -14.09
CA GLN A 54 -3.40 6.00 -13.82
C GLN A 54 -2.06 5.32 -14.10
N SER A 55 -1.45 5.62 -15.26
CA SER A 55 -0.19 5.01 -15.69
C SER A 55 0.95 5.36 -14.73
N LYS A 56 1.02 6.62 -14.27
CA LYS A 56 1.99 7.06 -13.26
C LYS A 56 1.75 6.38 -11.91
N ALA A 57 0.49 6.19 -11.50
CA ALA A 57 0.17 5.49 -10.26
C ALA A 57 0.66 4.03 -10.30
N TYR A 58 0.38 3.30 -11.38
CA TYR A 58 0.88 1.93 -11.53
C TYR A 58 2.41 1.86 -11.67
N ALA A 59 3.03 2.82 -12.37
CA ALA A 59 4.49 2.89 -12.47
C ALA A 59 5.13 3.12 -11.10
N PHE A 60 4.53 4.00 -10.27
CA PHE A 60 4.99 4.27 -8.93
C PHE A 60 4.80 3.07 -8.00
N GLU A 61 3.63 2.43 -8.03
CA GLU A 61 3.37 1.19 -7.27
C GLU A 61 4.36 0.07 -7.65
N LYS A 62 4.60 -0.13 -8.95
CA LYS A 62 5.57 -1.10 -9.46
C LYS A 62 6.99 -0.76 -9.01
N TYR A 63 7.36 0.53 -9.05
CA TYR A 63 8.65 0.99 -8.53
C TYR A 63 8.79 0.66 -7.04
N LEU A 64 7.79 0.99 -6.20
CA LEU A 64 7.82 0.70 -4.76
C LEU A 64 7.92 -0.79 -4.45
N LYS A 65 7.51 -1.68 -5.36
CA LYS A 65 7.66 -3.15 -5.23
C LYS A 65 9.02 -3.67 -5.72
N SER A 66 9.79 -2.87 -6.45
CA SER A 66 11.14 -3.23 -6.89
C SER A 66 12.15 -3.19 -5.74
N GLY A 67 13.32 -3.81 -5.89
CA GLY A 67 14.35 -3.82 -4.84
C GLY A 67 14.81 -2.42 -4.42
N SER A 68 15.12 -1.56 -5.39
CA SER A 68 15.51 -0.17 -5.12
C SER A 68 14.35 0.66 -4.56
N GLY A 69 13.13 0.45 -5.04
CA GLY A 69 11.95 1.12 -4.47
C GLY A 69 11.57 0.63 -3.07
N ALA A 70 11.86 -0.62 -2.72
CA ALA A 70 11.71 -1.14 -1.37
C ALA A 70 12.72 -0.50 -0.40
N ALA A 71 13.97 -0.30 -0.83
CA ALA A 71 14.94 0.46 -0.05
C ALA A 71 14.50 1.94 0.11
N PHE A 72 14.01 2.55 -0.97
CA PHE A 72 13.51 3.92 -0.95
C PHE A 72 12.33 4.09 0.02
N ARG A 73 11.29 3.26 -0.10
CA ARG A 73 10.10 3.37 0.75
C ARG A 73 10.44 3.17 2.22
N ASN A 74 11.28 2.18 2.54
CA ASN A 74 11.70 1.87 3.92
C ASN A 74 12.54 2.97 4.58
N LYS A 75 13.16 3.85 3.80
CA LYS A 75 14.01 4.92 4.32
C LYS A 75 13.32 6.28 4.35
N HIS A 76 12.35 6.50 3.45
CA HIS A 76 11.79 7.83 3.20
C HIS A 76 10.29 7.94 3.46
N LEU A 77 9.54 6.83 3.49
CA LEU A 77 8.07 6.85 3.56
C LEU A 77 7.50 6.17 4.82
N ILE A 78 8.32 5.43 5.57
CA ILE A 78 8.02 4.68 6.81
C ILE A 78 9.15 4.94 7.80
#